data_AF-A0A7W0NJN5-F1
#
_entry.id   AF-A0A7W0NJN5-F1
#
_cell.length_a   1.000
_cell.length_b   1.000
_cell.length_c   1.000
_cell.angle_alpha   90.00
_cell.angle_beta   90.00
_cell.angle_gamma   90.00
#
_symmetry.space_group_name_H-M   'P 1'
#
loop_
_entity.id
_entity.type
_entity.pdbx_description
1 polymer ?
#
loop_
_entity_poly.entity_id
_entity_poly.type
_entity_poly.pdbx_seq_one_letter_code
_entity_poly.pdbx_strand_id
1 'polypeptide(L)' 'MSARGKRYDEARAAIDREQLYAPAEAIRLLKEFPDAKFDETVEAHVRLGLNVRHADQQLRGTLMLPHGTGKTMRV' A
#
# COMPACT_ATOMS: atom_id res chain seq x y z
N MET A 1 -6.88 -19.84 -10.63
CA MET A 1 -6.12 -18.65 -10.20
C MET A 1 -4.73 -18.76 -10.79
N SER A 2 -4.30 -17.80 -11.60
CA SER A 2 -2.97 -17.85 -12.22
C SER A 2 -1.89 -17.85 -11.13
N ALA A 3 -0.84 -18.65 -11.35
CA ALA A 3 0.35 -18.62 -10.52
C ALA A 3 0.94 -17.21 -10.56
N ARG A 4 1.38 -16.72 -9.39
CA ARG A 4 1.99 -15.39 -9.27
C ARG A 4 3.36 -15.41 -9.93
N GLY A 5 3.85 -14.24 -10.36
CA GLY A 5 5.17 -14.13 -10.98
C GLY A 5 6.28 -14.36 -9.95
N LYS A 6 7.43 -14.90 -10.37
CA LYS A 6 8.56 -15.22 -9.47
C LYS A 6 8.99 -14.05 -8.57
N ARG A 7 9.00 -12.83 -9.11
CA ARG A 7 9.31 -11.60 -8.36
C ARG A 7 8.35 -11.34 -7.20
N TYR A 8 7.07 -11.65 -7.39
CA TYR A 8 6.08 -11.50 -6.33
C TYR A 8 6.33 -12.51 -5.21
N ASP A 9 6.66 -13.75 -5.56
CA ASP A 9 6.90 -14.80 -4.57
C ASP A 9 8.19 -14.55 -3.78
N GLU A 10 9.24 -14.03 -4.43
CA GLU A 10 10.49 -13.57 -3.78
C GLU A 10 10.22 -12.42 -2.79
N ALA A 11 9.51 -11.38 -3.22
CA ALA A 11 9.16 -10.25 -2.35
C ALA A 11 8.29 -10.71 -1.17
N ARG A 12 7.35 -11.63 -1.41
CA ARG A 12 6.50 -12.18 -0.35
C ARG A 12 7.27 -13.04 0.65
N ALA A 13 8.32 -13.74 0.23
CA ALA A 13 9.15 -14.54 1.13
C ALA A 13 9.98 -13.68 2.09
N ALA A 14 10.30 -12.45 1.72
CA ALA A 14 11.02 -11.50 2.56
C ALA A 14 10.14 -10.79 3.61
N ILE A 15 8.81 -10.93 3.53
CA ILE A 15 7.86 -10.34 4.48
C ILE A 15 7.37 -11.40 5.47
N ASP A 16 7.56 -11.15 6.77
CA ASP A 16 6.86 -11.90 7.80
C ASP A 16 5.47 -11.29 8.03
N ARG A 17 4.43 -12.13 8.00
CA ARG A 17 3.03 -11.68 8.17
C ARG A 17 2.62 -11.57 9.64
N GLU A 18 3.37 -12.19 10.54
CA GLU A 18 3.10 -12.16 11.99
C GLU A 18 3.84 -11.01 12.67
N GLN A 19 4.95 -10.56 12.08
CA GLN A 19 5.71 -9.42 12.58
C GLN A 19 4.99 -8.10 12.31
N LEU A 20 4.90 -7.26 13.34
CA LEU A 20 4.47 -5.87 13.20
C LEU A 20 5.68 -5.00 12.90
N TYR A 21 5.75 -4.46 11.68
CA TYR A 21 6.78 -3.53 11.26
C TYR A 21 6.42 -2.09 11.61
N ALA A 22 7.39 -1.32 12.08
CA ALA A 22 7.20 0.12 12.22
C ALA A 22 7.10 0.78 10.82
N PRO A 23 6.39 1.92 10.66
CA PRO A 23 6.21 2.55 9.35
C PRO A 23 7.52 2.83 8.59
N ALA A 24 8.56 3.28 9.29
CA ALA A 24 9.85 3.56 8.68
C ALA A 24 10.57 2.30 8.20
N GLU A 25 10.42 1.19 8.92
CA GLU A 25 11.00 -0.11 8.57
C GLU A 25 10.27 -0.71 7.37
N ALA A 26 8.93 -0.65 7.37
CA ALA A 26 8.11 -1.09 6.25
C ALA A 26 8.46 -0.36 4.94
N ILE A 27 8.71 0.95 4.99
CA ILE A 27 9.12 1.74 3.82
C ILE A 27 10.51 1.32 3.32
N ARG A 28 11.45 0.99 4.21
CA ARG A 28 12.78 0.51 3.81
C ARG A 28 12.68 -0.83 3.12
N LEU A 29 11.94 -1.76 3.71
CA LEU A 29 11.74 -3.10 3.17
C LEU A 29 11.03 -3.05 1.80
N LEU A 30 10.07 -2.13 1.63
CA LEU A 30 9.43 -1.87 0.33
C LEU A 30 10.44 -1.43 -0.76
N LYS A 31 11.43 -0.61 -0.40
CA LYS A 31 12.48 -0.14 -1.33
C LYS A 31 13.55 -1.18 -1.63
N GLU A 32 13.64 -2.25 -0.84
CA GLU A 32 14.57 -3.35 -1.07
C GLU A 32 14.00 -4.39 -2.06
N PHE A 33 12.70 -4.31 -2.36
CA PHE A 33 12.09 -5.17 -3.37
C PHE A 33 12.61 -4.87 -4.77
N PRO A 34 12.65 -5.88 -5.66
CA PRO A 34 13.18 -5.69 -6.99
C PRO A 34 12.35 -4.66 -7.77
N ASP A 35 12.99 -3.57 -8.17
CA ASP A 35 12.39 -2.40 -8.83
C ASP A 35 11.60 -2.74 -10.11
N ALA A 36 10.35 -2.29 -10.19
CA ALA A 36 9.66 -2.25 -11.48
C ALA A 36 10.32 -1.24 -12.45
N LYS A 37 10.05 -1.39 -13.75
CA LYS A 37 10.56 -0.47 -14.79
C LYS A 37 9.82 0.88 -14.82
N PHE A 38 8.92 1.12 -13.87
CA PHE A 38 8.05 2.28 -13.81
C PHE A 38 8.01 2.82 -12.39
N ASP A 39 7.52 4.04 -12.22
CA ASP A 39 7.39 4.68 -10.91
C ASP A 39 6.29 3.99 -10.09
N GLU A 40 6.69 3.27 -9.04
CA GLU A 40 5.80 2.45 -8.24
C GLU A 40 4.92 3.30 -7.31
N THR A 41 3.66 2.89 -7.14
CA THR A 41 2.73 3.55 -6.23
C THR A 41 2.61 2.73 -4.94
N VAL A 42 2.85 3.39 -3.80
CA VAL A 42 2.67 2.78 -2.48
C VAL A 42 1.25 3.01 -2.00
N GLU A 43 0.55 1.93 -1.65
CA GLU A 43 -0.80 1.97 -1.08
C GLU A 43 -0.80 1.53 0.40
N ALA A 44 -1.66 2.14 1.20
CA ALA A 44 -1.88 1.77 2.59
C ALA A 44 -3.32 1.27 2.79
N HIS A 45 -3.47 0.02 3.21
CA HIS A 45 -4.78 -0.57 3.49
C HIS A 45 -5.07 -0.53 4.98
N VAL A 46 -6.16 0.15 5.35
CA VAL A 46 -6.61 0.24 6.75
C VAL A 46 -7.98 -0.39 6.87
N ARG A 47 -8.11 -1.38 7.76
CA ARG A 47 -9.39 -2.01 8.08
C ARG A 47 -10.09 -1.22 9.18
N LEU A 48 -11.11 -0.44 8.81
CA LEU A 48 -11.81 0.47 9.71
C LEU A 48 -12.97 -0.16 10.49
N GLY A 49 -13.35 -1.41 10.20
CA GLY A 49 -14.42 -2.11 10.92
C GLY A 49 -15.84 -1.57 10.70
N LEU A 50 -16.03 -0.67 9.72
CA LEU A 50 -17.31 -0.05 9.40
C LEU A 50 -18.23 -1.03 8.66
N ASN A 51 -19.53 -1.01 8.99
CA ASN A 51 -20.55 -1.77 8.30
C ASN A 51 -21.14 -0.96 7.15
N VAL A 52 -20.64 -1.21 5.94
CA VAL A 52 -21.05 -0.51 4.71
C VAL A 52 -22.53 -0.69 4.31
N ARG A 53 -23.29 -1.56 5.00
CA ARG A 53 -24.75 -1.68 4.79
C ARG A 53 -25.53 -0.52 5.40
N HIS A 54 -24.94 0.19 6.36
CA HIS A 54 -25.53 1.37 6.98
C HIS A 54 -24.88 2.63 6.38
N ALA A 55 -25.69 3.51 5.78
CA ALA A 55 -25.21 4.65 4.99
C ALA A 55 -24.43 5.68 5.82
N ASP A 56 -24.71 5.78 7.12
CA ASP A 56 -24.03 6.62 8.11
C ASP A 56 -22.60 6.15 8.43
N GLN A 57 -22.30 4.86 8.19
CA GLN A 57 -20.97 4.28 8.42
C GLN A 57 -20.10 4.33 7.16
N GLN A 58 -20.55 4.97 6.08
CA GLN A 58 -19.73 5.15 4.88
C GLN A 58 -18.75 6.30 5.09
N LEU A 59 -17.45 5.96 5.19
CA LEU A 59 -16.39 6.96 5.25
C LEU A 59 -15.93 7.34 3.84
N ARG A 60 -16.21 8.58 3.42
CA ARG A 60 -15.64 9.18 2.20
C ARG A 60 -15.06 10.54 2.54
N GLY A 61 -13.75 10.66 2.49
CA GLY A 61 -13.04 11.90 2.79
C GLY A 61 -11.95 12.20 1.77
N THR A 62 -11.60 13.47 1.67
CA THR A 62 -10.43 13.93 0.93
C THR A 62 -9.35 14.27 1.95
N LEU A 63 -8.14 13.77 1.76
CA LEU A 63 -7.00 14.07 2.60
C LEU A 63 -5.93 14.74 1.74
N MET A 64 -5.36 15.84 2.23
CA MET A 64 -4.16 16.42 1.63
C MET A 64 -2.93 15.79 2.28
N LEU A 65 -2.12 15.13 1.46
CA LEU A 65 -0.86 14.55 1.92
C LEU A 65 0.17 15.68 2.14
N PRO A 66 0.89 15.69 3.27
CA PRO A 66 1.86 16.75 3.58
C PRO A 66 3.02 16.83 2.57
N HIS A 67 3.32 15.72 1.88
CA HIS A 67 4.33 15.65 0.83
C HIS A 67 3.74 15.62 -0.59
N GLY A 68 2.44 15.89 -0.73
CA GLY A 68 1.72 15.77 -2.00
C GLY A 68 1.57 14.31 -2.47
N THR A 69 1.04 14.13 -3.68
CA THR A 69 0.81 12.82 -4.31
C THR A 69 1.93 12.39 -5.27
N GLY A 70 3.03 13.15 -5.35
CA GLY A 70 4.15 12.86 -6.24
C GLY A 70 3.87 13.02 -7.74
N LYS A 71 2.62 13.31 -8.13
CA LYS A 71 2.20 13.47 -9.52
C LYS A 71 1.69 14.89 -9.77
N THR A 72 2.26 15.56 -10.77
CA THR A 72 1.78 16.87 -11.21
C THR A 72 0.41 16.71 -11.87
N MET A 73 -0.66 17.04 -11.13
CA MET A 73 -2.00 17.11 -11.67
C MET A 73 -2.09 18.35 -12.57
N ARG A 74 -2.25 18.14 -13.89
CA ARG A 74 -2.70 19.20 -14.80
C ARG A 74 -4.23 19.27 -14.73
N VAL A 75 -4.74 20.46 -14.45
CA VAL A 75 -6.16 20.81 -14.48
C VAL A 75 -6.60 20.97 -15.93
#